data_AF-A0A2P4NZQ5-F1
#
_entry.id   AF-A0A2P4NZQ5-F1
#
_cell.length_a   1.000
_cell.length_b   1.000
_cell.length_c   1.000
_cell.angle_alpha   90.00
_cell.angle_beta   90.00
_cell.angle_gamma   90.00
#
_symmetry.space_group_name_H-M   'P 1'
#
loop_
_entity.id
_entity.type
_entity.pdbx_description
1 polymer ?
#
loop_
_entity_poly.entity_id
_entity_poly.type
_entity_poly.pdbx_seq_one_letter_code
_entity_poly.pdbx_strand_id
1 'polypeptide(L)'
;MREIEVWEHVLKWGLAQNPTLVPDPDTWTDDDFILMKNTLQQCLSFIRLFSLSSKELVQKVRPYKKLLNHQLYEDLVNSYMDPDIKPAENILLPRNIVTDEIIDSKIVNLNIASIILRWIDKVDLNYKFSHLRGVYLPLPYEFKLLLRGSRDGFTPKRFHELCDGKSDTITFIKVKDSEEIIGGYNPLKWESSDNMGVTIGSFIFSFKNKNNCKDAIISNIENTTISFYFNPLRGPSFGDYDKFIVTGLL
;
A
#
# COMPACT_ATOMS: atom_id res chain seq x y z
N MET A 1 14.07 2.02 5.60
CA MET A 1 14.87 2.39 4.41
C MET A 1 13.98 2.25 3.19
N ARG A 2 13.80 3.33 2.44
CA ARG A 2 13.06 3.35 1.17
C ARG A 2 13.86 2.63 0.09
N GLU A 3 13.19 2.11 -0.93
CA GLU A 3 13.90 1.35 -1.97
C GLU A 3 14.88 2.22 -2.78
N ILE A 4 14.59 3.53 -2.93
CA ILE A 4 15.53 4.47 -3.53
C ILE A 4 16.83 4.60 -2.74
N GLU A 5 16.75 4.54 -1.41
CA GLU A 5 17.93 4.58 -0.54
C GLU A 5 18.73 3.29 -0.73
N VAL A 6 18.08 2.12 -0.86
CA VAL A 6 18.75 0.86 -1.17
C VAL A 6 19.53 0.99 -2.48
N TRP A 7 18.91 1.53 -3.55
CA TRP A 7 19.57 1.78 -4.83
C TRP A 7 20.81 2.68 -4.69
N GLU A 8 20.67 3.83 -4.01
CA GLU A 8 21.78 4.77 -3.82
C GLU A 8 22.92 4.16 -2.98
N HIS A 9 22.61 3.35 -1.96
CA HIS A 9 23.63 2.66 -1.17
C HIS A 9 24.36 1.58 -1.97
N VAL A 10 23.64 0.83 -2.82
CA VAL A 10 24.26 -0.17 -3.71
C VAL A 10 25.20 0.52 -4.71
N LEU A 11 24.77 1.63 -5.33
CA LEU A 11 25.64 2.41 -6.22
C LEU A 11 26.89 2.94 -5.50
N LYS A 12 26.70 3.54 -4.32
CA LYS A 12 27.81 4.05 -3.50
C LYS A 12 28.80 2.95 -3.14
N TRP A 13 28.31 1.76 -2.78
CA TRP A 13 29.15 0.61 -2.51
C TRP A 13 29.91 0.15 -3.76
N GLY A 14 29.24 0.06 -4.92
CA GLY A 14 29.88 -0.30 -6.19
C GLY A 14 31.00 0.67 -6.60
N LEU A 15 30.79 1.97 -6.41
CA LEU A 15 31.82 3.00 -6.62
C LEU A 15 33.01 2.83 -5.67
N ALA A 16 32.76 2.49 -4.41
CA ALA A 16 33.84 2.24 -3.45
C ALA A 16 34.67 0.99 -3.80
N GLN A 17 34.08 0.00 -4.48
CA GLN A 17 34.81 -1.17 -5.01
C GLN A 17 35.57 -0.87 -6.30
N ASN A 18 35.25 0.22 -7.00
CA ASN A 18 35.87 0.62 -8.27
C ASN A 18 36.40 2.06 -8.19
N PRO A 19 37.51 2.33 -7.47
CA PRO A 19 37.97 3.68 -7.16
C PRO A 19 38.36 4.54 -8.37
N THR A 20 38.55 3.93 -9.53
CA THR A 20 38.86 4.61 -10.80
C THR A 20 37.64 5.27 -11.42
N LEU A 21 36.42 4.88 -11.01
CA LEU A 21 35.18 5.41 -11.55
C LEU A 21 34.80 6.71 -10.86
N VAL A 22 34.58 7.75 -11.66
CA VAL A 22 34.00 9.01 -11.21
C VAL A 22 32.49 8.79 -10.99
N PRO A 23 31.85 9.37 -9.95
CA PRO A 23 30.42 9.22 -9.69
C PRO A 23 29.55 10.05 -10.64
N ASP A 24 29.82 9.97 -11.95
CA ASP A 24 29.08 10.61 -13.03
C ASP A 24 28.92 9.63 -14.21
N PRO A 25 27.75 8.99 -14.37
CA PRO A 25 27.53 7.96 -15.39
C PRO A 25 27.60 8.49 -16.82
N ASP A 26 27.45 9.79 -17.05
CA ASP A 26 27.57 10.38 -18.39
C ASP A 26 29.05 10.37 -18.87
N THR A 27 30.00 10.22 -17.95
CA THR A 27 31.44 10.14 -18.25
C THR A 27 31.94 8.71 -18.47
N TRP A 28 31.11 7.71 -18.22
CA TRP A 28 31.52 6.30 -18.24
C TRP A 28 31.58 5.72 -19.65
N THR A 29 32.66 5.01 -19.92
CA THR A 29 32.80 4.17 -21.11
C THR A 29 32.00 2.87 -20.98
N ASP A 30 31.84 2.13 -22.07
CA ASP A 30 31.17 0.82 -22.01
C ASP A 30 31.93 -0.18 -21.12
N ASP A 31 33.26 -0.10 -21.07
CA ASP A 31 34.09 -0.92 -20.17
C ASP A 31 33.86 -0.56 -18.69
N ASP A 32 33.68 0.72 -18.38
CA ASP A 32 33.34 1.18 -17.02
C ASP A 32 31.97 0.64 -16.58
N PHE A 33 30.99 0.64 -17.48
CA PHE A 33 29.67 0.04 -17.22
C PHE A 33 29.76 -1.48 -17.03
N ILE A 34 30.57 -2.19 -17.81
CA ILE A 34 30.80 -3.64 -17.66
C ILE A 34 31.43 -3.92 -16.29
N LEU A 35 32.46 -3.15 -15.91
CA LEU A 35 33.13 -3.27 -14.62
C LEU A 35 32.13 -3.09 -13.46
N MET A 36 31.38 -1.98 -13.45
CA MET A 36 30.39 -1.71 -12.41
C MET A 36 29.28 -2.77 -12.39
N LYS A 37 28.80 -3.21 -13.55
CA LYS A 37 27.77 -4.24 -13.65
C LYS A 37 28.23 -5.57 -13.03
N ASN A 38 29.48 -5.97 -13.27
CA ASN A 38 30.05 -7.17 -12.68
C ASN A 38 30.14 -7.06 -11.14
N THR A 39 30.56 -5.89 -10.64
CA THR A 39 30.59 -5.61 -9.19
C THR A 39 29.20 -5.72 -8.56
N LEU A 40 28.18 -5.16 -9.22
CA LEU A 40 26.84 -5.06 -8.67
C LEU A 40 25.94 -6.26 -9.00
N GLN A 41 26.38 -7.22 -9.82
CA GLN A 41 25.50 -8.26 -10.38
C GLN A 41 24.71 -9.02 -9.32
N GLN A 42 25.33 -9.28 -8.16
CA GLN A 42 24.71 -10.04 -7.07
C GLN A 42 23.71 -9.20 -6.29
N CYS A 43 23.84 -7.87 -6.30
CA CYS A 43 22.99 -6.95 -5.55
C CYS A 43 21.80 -6.45 -6.38
N LEU A 44 21.99 -6.24 -7.68
CA LEU A 44 20.98 -5.64 -8.57
C LEU A 44 19.67 -6.44 -8.60
N SER A 45 19.74 -7.77 -8.55
CA SER A 45 18.56 -8.65 -8.53
C SER A 45 17.69 -8.50 -7.28
N PHE A 46 18.22 -7.95 -6.19
CA PHE A 46 17.50 -7.73 -4.94
C PHE A 46 16.87 -6.33 -4.82
N ILE A 47 17.12 -5.46 -5.80
CA ILE A 47 16.57 -4.10 -5.85
C ILE A 47 15.18 -4.15 -6.47
N ARG A 48 14.20 -3.59 -5.76
CA ARG A 48 12.79 -3.63 -6.15
C ARG A 48 12.46 -2.43 -7.01
N LEU A 49 13.02 -2.36 -8.21
CA LEU A 49 12.95 -1.18 -9.09
C LEU A 49 11.51 -0.73 -9.43
N PHE A 50 10.56 -1.67 -9.50
CA PHE A 50 9.13 -1.38 -9.68
C PHE A 50 8.50 -0.68 -8.47
N SER A 51 9.20 -0.65 -7.33
CA SER A 51 8.79 0.06 -6.13
C SER A 51 9.22 1.53 -6.08
N LEU A 52 9.89 2.03 -7.12
CA LEU A 52 10.30 3.44 -7.19
C LEU A 52 9.15 4.32 -7.68
N SER A 53 9.27 5.63 -7.49
CA SER A 53 8.44 6.61 -8.19
C SER A 53 8.98 6.89 -9.59
N SER A 54 8.14 7.44 -10.48
CA SER A 54 8.57 7.88 -11.81
C SER A 54 9.67 8.93 -11.75
N LYS A 55 9.61 9.84 -10.77
CA LYS A 55 10.64 10.85 -10.51
C LYS A 55 11.98 10.21 -10.13
N GLU A 56 11.96 9.25 -9.21
CA GLU A 56 13.17 8.53 -8.79
C GLU A 56 13.75 7.69 -9.94
N LEU A 57 12.91 7.02 -10.72
CA LEU A 57 13.34 6.31 -11.93
C LEU A 57 14.10 7.26 -12.87
N VAL A 58 13.50 8.39 -13.22
CA VAL A 58 14.07 9.34 -14.20
C VAL A 58 15.33 10.01 -13.66
N GLN A 59 15.36 10.41 -12.39
CA GLN A 59 16.46 11.20 -11.84
C GLN A 59 17.63 10.35 -11.33
N LYS A 60 17.37 9.13 -10.85
CA LYS A 60 18.36 8.34 -10.08
C LYS A 60 18.72 7.02 -10.72
N VAL A 61 17.82 6.38 -11.47
CA VAL A 61 18.06 5.07 -12.08
C VAL A 61 18.38 5.18 -13.57
N ARG A 62 17.64 6.00 -14.32
CA ARG A 62 17.81 6.19 -15.76
C ARG A 62 19.23 6.57 -16.19
N PRO A 63 19.99 7.42 -15.45
CA PRO A 63 21.40 7.68 -15.79
C PRO A 63 22.25 6.41 -15.84
N TYR A 64 21.91 5.40 -15.04
CA TYR A 64 22.62 4.13 -14.93
C TYR A 64 21.92 2.97 -15.67
N LYS A 65 21.00 3.26 -16.61
CA LYS A 65 20.19 2.22 -17.30
C LYS A 65 21.02 1.09 -17.93
N LYS A 66 22.26 1.38 -18.35
CA LYS A 66 23.20 0.38 -18.92
C LYS A 66 23.62 -0.72 -17.93
N LEU A 67 23.50 -0.48 -16.62
CA LEU A 67 23.73 -1.49 -15.59
C LEU A 67 22.62 -2.54 -15.55
N LEU A 68 21.42 -2.17 -16.00
CA LEU A 68 20.24 -3.04 -15.99
C LEU A 68 20.18 -3.89 -17.25
N ASN A 69 19.47 -5.01 -17.16
CA ASN A 69 19.10 -5.76 -18.37
C ASN A 69 18.17 -4.88 -19.23
N HIS A 70 18.41 -4.83 -20.54
CA HIS A 70 17.62 -4.00 -21.46
C HIS A 70 16.11 -4.30 -21.36
N GLN A 71 15.73 -5.58 -21.35
CA GLN A 71 14.33 -5.98 -21.22
C GLN A 71 13.73 -5.53 -19.88
N LEU A 72 14.47 -5.69 -18.78
CA LEU A 72 14.04 -5.25 -17.46
C LEU A 72 13.78 -3.73 -17.43
N TYR A 73 14.66 -2.94 -18.05
CA TYR A 73 14.51 -1.49 -18.09
C TYR A 73 13.32 -1.06 -18.96
N GLU A 74 13.12 -1.70 -20.11
CA GLU A 74 11.96 -1.44 -20.97
C GLU A 74 10.65 -1.84 -20.28
N ASP A 75 10.59 -3.01 -19.65
CA ASP A 75 9.43 -3.45 -18.86
C ASP A 75 9.14 -2.45 -17.72
N LEU A 76 10.19 -1.95 -17.06
CA LEU A 76 10.07 -0.95 -16.02
C LEU A 76 9.47 0.35 -16.57
N VAL A 77 10.01 0.91 -17.65
CA VAL A 77 9.49 2.14 -18.29
C VAL A 77 8.05 1.94 -18.77
N ASN A 78 7.78 0.85 -19.48
CA ASN A 78 6.44 0.51 -19.96
C ASN A 78 5.45 0.40 -18.82
N SER A 79 5.86 -0.20 -17.70
CA SER A 79 5.00 -0.29 -16.52
C SER A 79 4.62 1.07 -15.94
N TYR A 80 5.38 2.15 -16.18
CA TYR A 80 5.00 3.53 -15.81
C TYR A 80 4.07 4.18 -16.82
N MET A 81 4.26 3.91 -18.11
CA MET A 81 3.51 4.51 -19.21
C MET A 81 2.11 3.89 -19.36
N ASP A 82 2.03 2.57 -19.25
CA ASP A 82 0.80 1.81 -19.32
C ASP A 82 0.74 0.83 -18.13
N PRO A 83 -0.04 1.15 -17.09
CA PRO A 83 -0.13 0.33 -15.90
C PRO A 83 -1.01 -0.94 -16.07
N ASP A 84 -1.58 -1.18 -17.27
CA ASP A 84 -2.24 -2.44 -17.64
C ASP A 84 -1.30 -3.45 -18.29
N ILE A 85 -0.09 -3.03 -18.67
CA ILE A 85 0.92 -3.96 -19.17
C ILE A 85 1.34 -4.90 -18.06
N LYS A 86 1.15 -6.21 -18.26
CA LYS A 86 1.63 -7.26 -17.36
C LYS A 86 3.15 -7.18 -17.32
N PRO A 87 3.74 -6.84 -16.17
CA PRO A 87 5.19 -6.85 -16.09
C PRO A 87 5.66 -8.29 -15.83
N ALA A 88 6.94 -8.57 -16.10
CA ALA A 88 7.48 -9.93 -16.07
C ALA A 88 7.20 -10.67 -14.74
N GLU A 89 7.05 -12.00 -14.79
CA GLU A 89 6.51 -12.80 -13.67
C GLU A 89 7.37 -12.80 -12.38
N ASN A 90 8.58 -12.23 -12.40
CA ASN A 90 9.56 -12.28 -11.31
C ASN A 90 9.76 -10.94 -10.56
N ILE A 91 8.74 -10.08 -10.51
CA ILE A 91 8.88 -8.78 -9.83
C ILE A 91 8.85 -8.93 -8.32
N LEU A 92 9.85 -8.34 -7.68
CA LEU A 92 9.90 -8.19 -6.24
C LEU A 92 8.90 -7.12 -5.79
N LEU A 93 7.95 -7.53 -4.95
CA LEU A 93 6.99 -6.63 -4.30
C LEU A 93 7.68 -5.65 -3.34
N PRO A 94 7.14 -4.45 -3.10
CA PRO A 94 7.72 -3.47 -2.18
C PRO A 94 8.14 -4.06 -0.82
N ARG A 95 9.25 -3.57 -0.25
CA ARG A 95 9.66 -3.96 1.12
C ARG A 95 8.60 -3.50 2.10
N ASN A 96 8.25 -4.38 3.04
CA ASN A 96 7.55 -3.97 4.25
C ASN A 96 8.46 -2.99 4.99
N ILE A 97 8.22 -1.69 4.81
CA ILE A 97 8.82 -0.66 5.66
C ILE A 97 8.22 -0.87 7.05
N VAL A 98 9.06 -0.86 8.09
CA VAL A 98 8.63 -1.01 9.48
C VAL A 98 7.58 0.04 9.78
N THR A 99 6.45 -0.45 10.27
CA THR A 99 5.11 0.12 10.24
C THR A 99 4.85 1.18 11.31
N ASP A 100 5.68 1.22 12.34
CA ASP A 100 5.34 1.84 13.63
C ASP A 100 5.29 3.38 13.56
N GLU A 101 5.96 4.00 12.59
CA GLU A 101 5.96 5.47 12.45
C GLU A 101 4.72 6.00 11.70
N ILE A 102 4.06 5.18 10.88
CA ILE A 102 2.98 5.66 9.99
C ILE A 102 1.61 5.14 10.43
N ILE A 103 1.54 3.89 10.91
CA ILE A 103 0.28 3.28 11.36
C ILE A 103 0.55 2.53 12.66
N ASP A 104 -0.02 3.03 13.75
CA ASP A 104 -0.04 2.33 15.03
C ASP A 104 -1.00 1.12 14.97
N SER A 105 -0.54 0.02 14.34
CA SER A 105 -1.30 -1.22 14.19
C SER A 105 -0.45 -2.47 14.41
N LYS A 106 -1.04 -3.44 15.11
CA LYS A 106 -0.47 -4.78 15.29
C LYS A 106 -0.98 -5.80 14.28
N ILE A 107 -2.01 -5.45 13.51
CA ILE A 107 -2.73 -6.39 12.64
C ILE A 107 -2.58 -6.07 11.15
N VAL A 108 -2.28 -4.82 10.79
CA VAL A 108 -2.06 -4.40 9.41
C VAL A 108 -0.69 -3.78 9.21
N ASN A 109 -0.18 -3.85 7.98
CA ASN A 109 1.07 -3.23 7.56
C ASN A 109 0.80 -2.14 6.50
N LEU A 110 1.88 -1.49 6.06
CA LEU A 110 1.80 -0.44 5.04
C LEU A 110 1.30 -0.93 3.68
N ASN A 111 1.49 -2.20 3.34
CA ASN A 111 0.98 -2.72 2.07
C ASN A 111 -0.55 -2.71 2.04
N ILE A 112 -1.20 -3.24 3.09
CA ILE A 112 -2.67 -3.18 3.22
C ILE A 112 -3.14 -1.73 3.18
N ALA A 113 -2.54 -0.87 4.01
CA ALA A 113 -2.96 0.52 4.10
C ALA A 113 -2.79 1.28 2.79
N SER A 114 -1.69 1.05 2.07
CA SER A 114 -1.45 1.70 0.78
C SER A 114 -2.49 1.30 -0.27
N ILE A 115 -2.93 0.05 -0.28
CA ILE A 115 -3.97 -0.43 -1.20
C ILE A 115 -5.30 0.25 -0.89
N ILE A 116 -5.66 0.33 0.39
CA ILE A 116 -6.90 0.99 0.83
C ILE A 116 -6.87 2.49 0.50
N LEU A 117 -5.77 3.17 0.78
CA LEU A 117 -5.64 4.61 0.47
C LEU A 117 -5.71 4.89 -1.03
N ARG A 118 -5.06 4.07 -1.86
CA ARG A 118 -5.19 4.19 -3.32
C ARG A 118 -6.63 3.99 -3.77
N TRP A 119 -7.36 3.08 -3.14
CA TRP A 119 -8.78 2.89 -3.41
C TRP A 119 -9.63 4.10 -2.99
N ILE A 120 -9.34 4.71 -1.84
CA ILE A 120 -9.98 5.95 -1.37
C ILE A 120 -9.74 7.10 -2.35
N ASP A 121 -8.49 7.29 -2.77
CA ASP A 121 -8.08 8.35 -3.69
C ASP A 121 -8.55 8.10 -5.12
N LYS A 122 -9.09 6.89 -5.39
CA LYS A 122 -9.43 6.40 -6.73
C LYS A 122 -8.24 6.40 -7.69
N VAL A 123 -7.04 6.39 -7.12
CA VAL A 123 -5.79 6.30 -7.84
C VAL A 123 -5.64 4.84 -8.23
N ASP A 124 -5.67 4.59 -9.54
CA ASP A 124 -5.47 3.27 -10.16
C ASP A 124 -6.67 2.29 -10.20
N LEU A 125 -7.91 2.75 -10.05
CA LEU A 125 -9.10 1.88 -10.17
C LEU A 125 -9.26 1.19 -11.54
N ASN A 126 -8.54 1.66 -12.57
CA ASN A 126 -8.62 1.11 -13.92
C ASN A 126 -7.43 0.22 -14.29
N TYR A 127 -6.42 0.05 -13.42
CA TYR A 127 -5.16 -0.56 -13.84
C TYR A 127 -4.83 -1.89 -13.14
N LYS A 128 -4.66 -2.94 -13.95
CA LYS A 128 -4.51 -4.34 -13.52
C LYS A 128 -3.28 -4.61 -12.64
N PHE A 129 -2.16 -3.90 -12.85
CA PHE A 129 -0.87 -4.18 -12.19
C PHE A 129 -0.42 -3.11 -11.20
N SER A 130 -1.34 -2.25 -10.82
CA SER A 130 -1.05 -1.06 -10.04
C SER A 130 -0.57 -1.37 -8.60
N HIS A 131 -0.92 -2.54 -8.06
CA HIS A 131 -0.40 -3.09 -6.79
C HIS A 131 1.10 -3.42 -6.78
N LEU A 132 1.75 -3.48 -7.95
CA LEU A 132 3.19 -3.73 -8.09
C LEU A 132 4.02 -2.45 -7.96
N ARG A 133 3.37 -1.29 -8.09
CA ARG A 133 4.04 0.00 -7.90
C ARG A 133 4.22 0.26 -6.42
N GLY A 134 5.40 0.78 -6.09
CA GLY A 134 5.80 1.09 -4.72
C GLY A 134 4.82 2.01 -4.02
N VAL A 135 4.75 1.84 -2.70
CA VAL A 135 3.94 2.63 -1.78
C VAL A 135 4.02 4.12 -2.17
N TYR A 136 2.85 4.74 -2.33
CA TYR A 136 2.67 6.19 -2.44
C TYR A 136 3.32 6.84 -1.21
N LEU A 137 4.60 7.21 -1.29
CA LEU A 137 5.30 7.88 -0.20
C LEU A 137 5.86 9.23 -0.70
N PRO A 138 5.66 10.32 0.07
CA PRO A 138 4.95 10.37 1.35
C PRO A 138 3.44 10.13 1.19
N LEU A 139 2.85 9.35 2.11
CA LEU A 139 1.41 9.24 2.21
C LEU A 139 0.92 10.64 2.61
N PRO A 140 -0.01 11.26 1.88
CA PRO A 140 -0.54 12.57 2.26
C PRO A 140 -1.45 12.50 3.49
N TYR A 141 -1.62 11.31 4.08
CA TYR A 141 -2.53 11.00 5.17
C TYR A 141 -1.77 10.68 6.47
N GLU A 142 -2.25 11.25 7.56
CA GLU A 142 -1.87 10.88 8.92
C GLU A 142 -2.93 9.92 9.49
N PHE A 143 -2.52 8.72 9.92
CA PHE A 143 -3.41 7.77 10.57
C PHE A 143 -3.53 8.08 12.07
N LYS A 144 -4.74 8.45 12.49
CA LYS A 144 -5.06 8.59 13.91
C LYS A 144 -5.85 7.38 14.42
N LEU A 145 -5.27 6.63 15.35
CA LEU A 145 -5.95 5.51 15.98
C LEU A 145 -7.12 6.00 16.86
N LEU A 146 -8.35 5.68 16.48
CA LEU A 146 -9.56 5.98 17.26
C LEU A 146 -9.84 4.91 18.31
N LEU A 147 -9.98 3.66 17.87
CA LEU A 147 -10.32 2.51 18.71
C LEU A 147 -9.43 1.32 18.38
N ARG A 148 -8.98 0.61 19.42
CA ARG A 148 -8.29 -0.68 19.30
C ARG A 148 -8.95 -1.66 20.25
N GLY A 149 -9.56 -2.72 19.73
CA GLY A 149 -10.30 -3.68 20.56
C GLY A 149 -9.48 -4.31 21.69
N SER A 150 -8.19 -4.60 21.47
CA SER A 150 -7.30 -5.13 22.52
C SER A 150 -6.90 -4.13 23.61
N ARG A 151 -7.16 -2.82 23.41
CA ARG A 151 -6.91 -1.75 24.39
C ARG A 151 -8.21 -1.24 25.01
N ASP A 152 -9.21 -0.99 24.16
CA ASP A 152 -10.44 -0.28 24.51
C ASP A 152 -11.62 -1.22 24.73
N GLY A 153 -11.55 -2.46 24.24
CA GLY A 153 -12.66 -3.41 24.20
C GLY A 153 -13.45 -3.38 22.88
N PHE A 154 -14.30 -4.39 22.70
CA PHE A 154 -15.07 -4.62 21.46
C PHE A 154 -16.57 -4.29 21.60
N THR A 155 -16.94 -3.39 22.52
CA THR A 155 -18.36 -3.09 22.77
C THR A 155 -18.86 -1.96 21.86
N PRO A 156 -20.12 -2.04 21.36
CA PRO A 156 -20.75 -0.94 20.62
C PRO A 156 -20.72 0.40 21.37
N LYS A 157 -20.98 0.36 22.68
CA LYS A 157 -20.88 1.54 23.54
C LYS A 157 -19.50 2.20 23.43
N ARG A 158 -18.43 1.41 23.51
CA ARG A 158 -17.07 1.95 23.41
C ARG A 158 -16.76 2.51 22.02
N PHE A 159 -17.28 1.86 20.98
CA PHE A 159 -17.18 2.37 19.62
C PHE A 159 -17.80 3.75 19.51
N HIS A 160 -19.05 3.93 19.94
CA HIS A 160 -19.73 5.23 19.87
C HIS A 160 -19.02 6.30 20.72
N GLU A 161 -18.56 5.96 21.93
CA GLU A 161 -17.78 6.89 22.77
C GLU A 161 -16.51 7.45 22.09
N LEU A 162 -15.87 6.67 21.22
CA LEU A 162 -14.58 7.03 20.60
C LEU A 162 -14.69 7.48 19.15
N CYS A 163 -15.65 6.95 18.40
CA CYS A 163 -15.75 7.09 16.96
C CYS A 163 -16.89 8.02 16.51
N ASP A 164 -17.91 8.26 17.34
CA ASP A 164 -18.98 9.18 16.94
C ASP A 164 -18.43 10.58 16.69
N GLY A 165 -18.97 11.20 15.66
CA GLY A 165 -18.50 12.49 15.18
C GLY A 165 -17.24 12.44 14.32
N LYS A 166 -16.68 11.26 14.04
CA LYS A 166 -15.54 11.09 13.13
C LYS A 166 -16.01 10.63 11.75
N SER A 167 -15.49 11.25 10.70
CA SER A 167 -15.64 10.84 9.30
C SER A 167 -14.35 10.21 8.77
N ASP A 168 -14.37 9.75 7.52
CA ASP A 168 -13.17 9.28 6.80
C ASP A 168 -12.40 8.20 7.56
N THR A 169 -13.16 7.23 8.08
CA THR A 169 -12.65 6.19 8.97
C THR A 169 -12.43 4.87 8.23
N ILE A 170 -11.37 4.15 8.61
CA ILE A 170 -11.10 2.79 8.13
C ILE A 170 -11.18 1.84 9.33
N THR A 171 -11.99 0.79 9.20
CA THR A 171 -12.10 -0.28 10.20
C THR A 171 -11.30 -1.48 9.73
N PHE A 172 -10.44 -2.01 10.61
CA PHE A 172 -9.68 -3.25 10.39
C PHE A 172 -10.04 -4.30 11.44
N ILE A 173 -10.36 -5.50 10.99
CA ILE A 173 -10.72 -6.63 11.84
C ILE A 173 -9.82 -7.80 11.45
N LYS A 174 -9.11 -8.36 12.44
CA LYS A 174 -8.41 -9.63 12.25
C LYS A 174 -9.36 -10.77 12.60
N VAL A 175 -9.53 -11.71 11.67
CA VAL A 175 -10.32 -12.92 11.91
C VAL A 175 -9.55 -13.82 12.88
N LYS A 176 -10.27 -14.38 13.86
CA LYS A 176 -9.68 -15.26 14.87
C LYS A 176 -9.12 -16.51 14.21
N ASP A 177 -7.96 -16.95 14.67
CA ASP A 177 -7.26 -18.15 14.19
C ASP A 177 -6.92 -18.13 12.69
N SER A 178 -6.83 -16.94 12.07
CA SER A 178 -6.37 -16.77 10.69
C SER A 178 -5.50 -15.51 10.51
N GLU A 179 -4.85 -15.40 9.35
CA GLU A 179 -4.14 -14.18 8.92
C GLU A 179 -5.02 -13.26 8.06
N GLU A 180 -6.32 -13.56 7.98
CA GLU A 180 -7.28 -12.78 7.20
C GLU A 180 -7.60 -11.47 7.92
N ILE A 181 -7.56 -10.38 7.14
CA ILE A 181 -7.97 -9.04 7.56
C ILE A 181 -9.18 -8.64 6.73
N ILE A 182 -10.27 -8.34 7.41
CA ILE A 182 -11.52 -7.83 6.81
C ILE A 182 -11.82 -6.44 7.37
N GLY A 183 -12.64 -5.67 6.65
CA GLY A 183 -12.94 -4.32 7.09
C GLY A 183 -13.71 -3.50 6.07
N GLY A 184 -13.74 -2.19 6.32
CA GLY A 184 -14.39 -1.24 5.43
C GLY A 184 -13.98 0.20 5.70
N TYR A 185 -14.19 1.03 4.68
CA TYR A 185 -14.02 2.47 4.72
C TYR A 185 -15.38 3.15 4.76
N ASN A 186 -15.53 4.10 5.68
CA ASN A 186 -16.71 4.95 5.79
C ASN A 186 -16.29 6.43 5.74
N PRO A 187 -16.65 7.18 4.67
CA PRO A 187 -16.42 8.62 4.56
C PRO A 187 -17.46 9.43 5.35
N LEU A 188 -18.58 8.82 5.75
CA LEU A 188 -19.60 9.52 6.53
C LEU A 188 -19.17 9.63 7.98
N LYS A 189 -19.67 10.69 8.63
CA LYS A 189 -19.56 10.87 10.08
C LYS A 189 -20.32 9.74 10.79
N TRP A 190 -19.68 9.08 11.75
CA TRP A 190 -20.37 8.13 12.63
C TRP A 190 -21.33 8.85 13.59
N GLU A 191 -22.51 8.27 13.76
CA GLU A 191 -23.55 8.76 14.65
C GLU A 191 -24.24 7.59 15.35
N SER A 192 -24.90 7.87 16.47
CA SER A 192 -25.73 6.94 17.23
C SER A 192 -27.17 7.45 17.25
N SER A 193 -27.77 7.65 16.07
CA SER A 193 -29.05 8.36 15.93
C SER A 193 -30.17 7.53 15.29
N ASP A 194 -29.93 6.25 15.01
CA ASP A 194 -30.85 5.37 14.26
C ASP A 194 -31.23 5.91 12.86
N ASN A 195 -30.40 6.77 12.29
CA ASN A 195 -30.61 7.34 10.95
C ASN A 195 -29.89 6.51 9.87
N MET A 196 -30.29 6.77 8.62
CA MET A 196 -29.66 6.20 7.44
C MET A 196 -28.65 7.17 6.83
N GLY A 197 -27.49 6.65 6.46
CA GLY A 197 -26.49 7.34 5.66
C GLY A 197 -26.48 6.82 4.22
N VAL A 198 -26.34 7.73 3.26
CA VAL A 198 -26.18 7.40 1.84
C VAL A 198 -24.81 7.85 1.38
N THR A 199 -24.03 6.92 0.81
CA THR A 199 -22.71 7.25 0.24
C THR A 199 -22.29 6.24 -0.81
N ILE A 200 -21.74 6.75 -1.91
CA ILE A 200 -21.09 5.94 -2.95
C ILE A 200 -19.59 5.79 -2.71
N GLY A 201 -19.04 6.47 -1.70
CA GLY A 201 -17.61 6.47 -1.40
C GLY A 201 -17.17 5.36 -0.45
N SER A 202 -18.11 4.59 0.09
CA SER A 202 -17.78 3.49 1.00
C SER A 202 -17.52 2.19 0.26
N PHE A 203 -16.70 1.35 0.88
CA PHE A 203 -16.37 0.04 0.36
C PHE A 203 -15.96 -0.89 1.51
N ILE A 204 -16.09 -2.18 1.28
CA ILE A 204 -15.58 -3.23 2.16
C ILE A 204 -14.38 -3.92 1.49
N PHE A 205 -13.54 -4.55 2.30
CA PHE A 205 -12.38 -5.27 1.80
C PHE A 205 -12.10 -6.56 2.58
N SER A 206 -11.44 -7.51 1.92
CA SER A 206 -10.82 -8.69 2.54
C SER A 206 -9.42 -8.92 1.96
N PHE A 207 -8.47 -9.20 2.85
CA PHE A 207 -7.11 -9.61 2.56
C PHE A 207 -6.87 -10.97 3.21
N LYS A 208 -6.63 -12.02 2.41
CA LYS A 208 -6.34 -13.37 2.93
C LYS A 208 -5.11 -13.44 3.83
N ASN A 209 -4.12 -12.59 3.57
CA ASN A 209 -2.88 -12.53 4.32
C ASN A 209 -2.25 -11.13 4.20
N LYS A 210 -1.83 -10.55 5.33
CA LYS A 210 -1.14 -9.25 5.35
C LYS A 210 0.14 -9.16 4.53
N ASN A 211 0.79 -10.28 4.23
CA ASN A 211 2.03 -10.34 3.44
C ASN A 211 1.78 -10.58 1.95
N ASN A 212 0.59 -11.01 1.54
CA ASN A 212 0.24 -11.23 0.13
C ASN A 212 -1.08 -10.53 -0.20
N CYS A 213 -0.95 -9.32 -0.74
CA CYS A 213 -2.10 -8.49 -1.09
C CYS A 213 -2.54 -8.63 -2.56
N LYS A 214 -1.98 -9.59 -3.33
CA LYS A 214 -2.36 -9.80 -4.74
C LYS A 214 -3.82 -10.24 -4.91
N ASP A 215 -4.32 -10.98 -3.93
CA ASP A 215 -5.67 -11.52 -3.90
C ASP A 215 -6.62 -10.68 -3.03
N ALA A 216 -6.30 -9.39 -2.84
CA ALA A 216 -7.17 -8.47 -2.10
C ALA A 216 -8.51 -8.31 -2.83
N ILE A 217 -9.60 -8.47 -2.08
CA ILE A 217 -10.95 -8.24 -2.58
C ILE A 217 -11.40 -6.89 -2.03
N ILE A 218 -11.78 -5.98 -2.92
CA ILE A 218 -12.36 -4.68 -2.55
C ILE A 218 -13.69 -4.54 -3.28
N SER A 219 -14.76 -4.24 -2.54
CA SER A 219 -16.11 -4.19 -3.05
C SER A 219 -16.78 -2.87 -2.69
N ASN A 220 -17.18 -2.12 -3.71
CA ASN A 220 -17.92 -0.86 -3.56
C ASN A 220 -19.41 -1.14 -3.31
N ILE A 221 -20.10 -0.15 -2.75
CA ILE A 221 -21.55 -0.20 -2.61
C ILE A 221 -22.21 -0.08 -3.99
N GLU A 222 -22.99 -1.10 -4.40
CA GLU A 222 -23.77 -1.08 -5.65
C GLU A 222 -25.13 -0.37 -5.51
N ASN A 223 -25.76 -0.48 -4.33
CA ASN A 223 -27.10 0.08 -4.10
C ASN A 223 -27.03 1.41 -3.34
N THR A 224 -27.43 2.49 -4.00
CA THR A 224 -27.32 3.88 -3.51
C THR A 224 -28.49 4.32 -2.64
N THR A 225 -29.48 3.45 -2.37
CA THR A 225 -30.67 3.85 -1.62
C THR A 225 -30.47 3.82 -0.10
N ILE A 226 -29.67 2.91 0.45
CA ILE A 226 -29.28 2.85 1.88
C ILE A 226 -27.86 2.28 1.96
N SER A 227 -26.90 3.03 2.52
CA SER A 227 -25.49 2.62 2.58
C SER A 227 -25.02 2.29 4.00
N PHE A 228 -25.55 3.01 4.99
CA PHE A 228 -25.22 2.86 6.41
C PHE A 228 -26.45 3.00 7.28
N TYR A 229 -26.51 2.22 8.35
CA TYR A 229 -27.48 2.37 9.43
C TYR A 229 -26.75 2.64 10.74
N PHE A 230 -26.97 3.83 11.30
CA PHE A 230 -26.29 4.35 12.49
C PHE A 230 -26.95 3.86 13.78
N ASN A 231 -26.88 2.54 14.01
CA ASN A 231 -27.50 1.88 15.15
C ASN A 231 -26.68 2.06 16.44
N PRO A 232 -27.22 2.69 17.51
CA PRO A 232 -26.55 2.89 18.80
C PRO A 232 -26.11 1.60 19.51
N LEU A 233 -26.67 0.46 19.13
CA LEU A 233 -26.43 -0.86 19.72
C LEU A 233 -25.43 -1.69 18.91
N ARG A 234 -24.88 -1.18 17.81
CA ARG A 234 -23.92 -1.90 16.96
C ARG A 234 -22.60 -1.13 16.83
N GLY A 235 -21.52 -1.87 16.63
CA GLY A 235 -20.24 -1.26 16.26
C GLY A 235 -20.23 -0.83 14.79
N PRO A 236 -19.03 -0.70 14.17
CA PRO A 236 -18.94 -0.33 12.77
C PRO A 236 -19.69 -1.36 11.91
N SER A 237 -20.60 -0.86 11.08
CA SER A 237 -21.48 -1.66 10.23
C SER A 237 -21.40 -1.12 8.81
N PHE A 238 -21.27 -2.00 7.82
CA PHE A 238 -21.11 -1.64 6.41
C PHE A 238 -22.16 -2.36 5.56
N GLY A 239 -22.94 -1.60 4.78
CA GLY A 239 -24.02 -2.11 3.94
C GLY A 239 -25.35 -2.28 4.68
N ASP A 240 -26.35 -2.79 3.96
CA ASP A 240 -27.73 -2.87 4.43
C ASP A 240 -28.02 -4.16 5.22
N TYR A 241 -28.74 -4.00 6.33
CA TYR A 241 -29.27 -4.93 7.36
C TYR A 241 -28.42 -6.13 7.86
N ASP A 242 -27.56 -6.80 7.06
CA ASP A 242 -26.95 -8.09 7.42
C ASP A 242 -25.53 -8.39 6.88
N LYS A 243 -24.87 -7.48 6.14
CA LYS A 243 -23.67 -7.89 5.38
C LYS A 243 -22.33 -7.78 6.11
N PHE A 244 -22.18 -6.91 7.12
CA PHE A 244 -21.00 -6.90 8.00
C PHE A 244 -21.33 -6.19 9.32
N ILE A 245 -21.48 -6.96 10.40
CA ILE A 245 -21.73 -6.42 11.74
C ILE A 245 -20.59 -6.87 12.65
N VAL A 246 -19.78 -5.94 13.16
CA VAL A 246 -18.91 -6.24 14.32
C VAL A 246 -19.77 -6.20 15.58
N THR A 247 -20.43 -7.32 15.88
CA THR A 247 -21.10 -7.54 17.16
C THR A 247 -20.25 -8.50 17.98
N GLY A 248 -19.55 -7.97 18.98
CA GLY A 248 -18.91 -8.73 20.07
C GLY A 248 -18.01 -9.89 19.63
N LEU A 249 -16.71 -9.63 19.46
CA LEU A 249 -15.72 -10.71 19.46
C LEU A 249 -15.32 -11.03 20.92
N LEU A 250 -15.54 -12.27 21.32
CA LEU A 250 -14.95 -12.93 22.50
C LEU A 250 -13.43 -13.07 22.35
#